data_AF-A0A7V8VP38-F1
#
_entry.id   AF-A0A7V8VP38-F1
#
_cell.length_a   1.000
_cell.length_b   1.000
_cell.length_c   1.000
_cell.angle_alpha   90.00
_cell.angle_beta   90.00
_cell.angle_gamma   90.00
#
_symmetry.space_group_name_H-M   'P 1'
#
loop_
_entity.id
_entity.type
_entity.pdbx_description
1 polymer ?
#
loop_
_entity_poly.entity_id
_entity_poly.type
_entity_poly.pdbx_seq_one_letter_code
_entity_poly.pdbx_strand_id
1 'polypeptide(L)'
;PWEKTLTDAKIADVLTYIRQEWGNTGGPVAPEGVAALRKELAGHATSFKEADLKAVPDAAMLPGGEGGAPPQPDANAPAPQPKA
;
A
#
# COMPACT_ATOMS: atom_id res chain seq x y z
N PRO A 1 -7.74 -21.45 -6.52
CA PRO A 1 -8.37 -20.11 -6.51
C PRO A 1 -8.19 -19.44 -5.13
N TRP A 2 -7.15 -18.61 -4.99
CA TRP A 2 -6.86 -17.87 -3.75
C TRP A 2 -7.92 -16.82 -3.42
N GLU A 3 -8.61 -16.32 -4.45
CA GLU A 3 -9.72 -15.35 -4.38
C GLU A 3 -10.88 -15.77 -3.46
N LYS A 4 -11.09 -17.10 -3.30
CA LYS A 4 -12.16 -17.68 -2.48
C LYS A 4 -11.69 -18.13 -1.09
N THR A 5 -10.38 -18.16 -0.86
CA THR A 5 -9.79 -18.66 0.40
C THR A 5 -9.35 -17.53 1.33
N LEU A 6 -9.09 -16.35 0.78
CA LEU A 6 -8.68 -15.17 1.54
C LEU A 6 -9.86 -14.21 1.70
N THR A 7 -10.17 -13.87 2.96
CA THR A 7 -11.11 -12.80 3.30
C THR A 7 -10.39 -11.45 3.21
N ASP A 8 -11.14 -10.36 3.08
CA ASP A 8 -10.58 -9.01 2.98
C ASP A 8 -9.72 -8.66 4.21
N ALA A 9 -10.15 -9.11 5.40
CA ALA A 9 -9.36 -9.01 6.64
C ALA A 9 -8.03 -9.76 6.55
N LYS A 10 -8.01 -11.01 6.08
CA LYS A 10 -6.77 -11.79 5.95
C LYS A 10 -5.79 -11.13 4.96
N ILE A 11 -6.32 -10.56 3.88
CA ILE A 11 -5.50 -9.82 2.92
C ILE A 11 -4.92 -8.57 3.58
N ALA A 12 -5.73 -7.79 4.31
CA ALA A 12 -5.29 -6.60 5.03
C ALA A 12 -4.21 -6.91 6.08
N ASP A 13 -4.36 -8.01 6.84
CA ASP A 13 -3.39 -8.45 7.85
C ASP A 13 -2.04 -8.81 7.20
N VAL A 14 -2.05 -9.60 6.12
CA VAL A 14 -0.84 -10.00 5.40
C VAL A 14 -0.14 -8.79 4.78
N LEU A 15 -0.89 -7.87 4.16
CA LEU A 15 -0.32 -6.64 3.58
C LEU A 15 0.30 -5.75 4.65
N THR A 16 -0.35 -5.63 5.81
CA THR A 16 0.18 -4.89 6.96
C THR A 16 1.48 -5.50 7.43
N TYR A 17 1.54 -6.82 7.59
CA TYR A 17 2.77 -7.52 7.96
C TYR A 17 3.91 -7.25 6.96
N ILE A 18 3.68 -7.48 5.66
CA ILE A 18 4.71 -7.28 4.61
C ILE A 18 5.20 -5.82 4.60
N ARG A 19 4.30 -4.84 4.74
CA ARG A 19 4.66 -3.42 4.81
C ARG A 19 5.65 -3.14 5.94
N GLN A 20 5.39 -3.67 7.13
CA GLN A 20 6.24 -3.47 8.30
C GLN A 20 7.59 -4.20 8.17
N GLU A 21 7.59 -5.43 7.67
CA GLU A 21 8.81 -6.21 7.46
C GLU A 21 9.78 -5.55 6.47
N TRP A 22 9.26 -4.78 5.52
CA TRP A 22 10.08 -4.05 4.55
C TRP A 22 10.46 -2.63 5.02
N GLY A 23 10.17 -2.29 6.27
CA GLY A 23 10.54 -1.02 6.90
C GLY A 23 9.71 0.19 6.46
N ASN A 24 8.52 -0.02 5.87
CA ASN A 24 7.63 1.06 5.49
C ASN A 24 6.85 1.58 6.72
N THR A 25 6.78 2.90 6.89
CA THR A 25 6.15 3.56 8.04
C THR A 25 4.65 3.84 7.88
N GLY A 26 4.05 3.42 6.76
CA GLY A 26 2.61 3.55 6.54
C GLY A 26 1.80 2.76 7.57
N GLY A 27 0.66 3.32 7.99
CA GLY A 27 -0.26 2.68 8.93
C GLY A 27 -0.83 1.34 8.43
N PRO A 28 -1.59 0.62 9.27
CA PRO A 28 -2.20 -0.65 8.89
C PRO A 28 -3.14 -0.50 7.71
N VAL A 29 -3.24 -1.56 6.89
CA VAL A 29 -4.20 -1.62 5.78
C VAL A 29 -5.59 -1.92 6.33
N ALA A 30 -6.60 -1.13 5.96
CA ALA A 30 -7.98 -1.34 6.40
C ALA A 30 -8.70 -2.40 5.53
N PRO A 31 -9.46 -3.36 6.12
CA PRO A 31 -10.22 -4.35 5.37
C PRO A 31 -11.24 -3.73 4.39
N GLU A 32 -11.84 -2.60 4.75
CA GLU A 32 -12.81 -1.88 3.91
C GLU A 32 -12.15 -1.37 2.62
N GLY A 33 -10.88 -0.95 2.69
CA GLY A 33 -10.10 -0.56 1.53
C GLY A 33 -9.87 -1.74 0.58
N VAL A 34 -9.58 -2.92 1.12
CA VAL A 34 -9.45 -4.16 0.32
C VAL A 34 -10.78 -4.50 -0.36
N ALA A 35 -11.89 -4.46 0.38
CA ALA A 35 -13.22 -4.74 -0.16
C ALA A 35 -13.59 -3.75 -1.28
N ALA A 36 -13.29 -2.46 -1.11
CA ALA A 36 -13.52 -1.43 -2.11
C ALA A 36 -12.73 -1.72 -3.40
N LEU A 37 -11.42 -2.00 -3.31
CA LEU A 37 -10.61 -2.36 -4.48
C LEU A 37 -11.09 -3.63 -5.17
N ARG A 38 -11.49 -4.67 -4.41
CA ARG A 38 -12.01 -5.90 -5.01
C ARG A 38 -13.30 -5.66 -5.79
N LYS A 39 -14.16 -4.77 -5.30
CA LYS A 39 -15.39 -4.38 -6.01
C LYS A 39 -15.07 -3.62 -7.29
N GLU A 40 -14.13 -2.68 -7.23
CA GLU A 40 -13.68 -1.91 -8.39
C GLU A 40 -13.05 -2.81 -9.46
N LEU A 41 -12.24 -3.78 -9.05
CA LEU A 41 -11.50 -4.68 -9.93
C LEU A 41 -12.28 -5.95 -10.32
N ALA A 42 -13.54 -6.10 -9.92
CA ALA A 42 -14.33 -7.31 -10.20
C ALA A 42 -14.47 -7.60 -11.71
N GLY A 43 -14.40 -6.57 -12.57
CA GLY A 43 -14.39 -6.70 -14.03
C GLY A 43 -13.02 -7.00 -14.64
N HIS A 44 -11.96 -7.05 -13.84
CA HIS A 44 -10.56 -7.17 -14.28
C HIS A 44 -9.88 -8.41 -13.67
N ALA A 45 -10.40 -9.59 -14.02
CA ALA A 45 -9.93 -10.88 -13.49
C ALA A 45 -8.54 -11.32 -14.01
N THR A 46 -7.98 -10.62 -15.00
CA THR A 46 -6.68 -10.92 -15.58
C THR A 46 -5.60 -9.96 -15.06
N SER A 47 -4.34 -10.35 -15.17
CA SER A 47 -3.22 -9.44 -14.88
C SER A 47 -3.26 -8.21 -15.79
N PHE A 48 -2.84 -7.06 -15.24
CA PHE A 48 -2.57 -5.86 -16.02
C PHE A 48 -1.46 -6.12 -17.04
N LYS A 49 -1.58 -5.49 -18.21
CA LYS A 49 -0.63 -5.53 -19.32
C LYS A 49 0.09 -4.19 -19.45
N GLU A 50 1.16 -4.18 -20.22
CA GLU A 50 1.94 -2.97 -20.51
C GLU A 50 1.08 -1.79 -20.98
N ALA A 51 0.10 -2.06 -21.85
CA ALA A 51 -0.80 -1.04 -22.36
C ALA A 51 -1.66 -0.40 -21.25
N ASP A 52 -2.08 -1.17 -20.25
CA ASP A 52 -2.87 -0.69 -19.12
C ASP A 52 -2.04 0.26 -18.24
N LEU A 53 -0.75 -0.05 -18.07
CA LEU A 53 0.19 0.79 -17.30
C LEU A 53 0.48 2.12 -18.02
N LYS A 54 0.68 2.08 -19.34
CA LYS A 54 0.91 3.29 -20.16
C LYS A 54 -0.30 4.21 -20.25
N ALA A 55 -1.50 3.70 -19.96
CA ALA A 55 -2.73 4.50 -19.93
C ALA A 55 -2.88 5.32 -18.64
N VAL A 56 -2.09 5.04 -17.59
CA VAL A 56 -2.09 5.82 -16.35
C VAL A 56 -1.35 7.15 -16.59
N PRO A 57 -1.95 8.33 -16.33
CA PRO A 57 -1.27 9.60 -16.50
C PRO A 57 -0.09 9.78 -15.53
N ASP A 58 1.06 10.28 -16.01
CA ASP A 58 2.30 10.42 -15.22
C ASP A 58 2.17 11.27 -13.93
N ALA A 59 1.26 12.25 -13.93
CA ALA A 59 1.01 13.15 -12.80
C ALA A 59 -0.29 12.85 -12.05
N ALA A 60 -0.93 11.70 -12.29
CA ALA A 60 -2.15 11.35 -11.59
C ALA A 60 -1.87 11.06 -10.11
N MET A 61 -2.38 11.90 -9.20
CA MET A 61 -2.52 11.51 -7.80
C MET A 61 -3.66 10.50 -7.69
N LEU A 62 -3.29 9.21 -7.71
CA LEU A 62 -4.26 8.14 -7.55
C LEU A 62 -4.77 8.08 -6.10
N PRO A 63 -6.09 7.87 -5.90
CA PRO A 63 -6.66 7.75 -4.57
C PRO A 63 -6.00 6.60 -3.80
N GLY A 64 -5.74 6.82 -2.51
CA GLY A 64 -5.01 5.86 -1.67
C GLY A 64 -3.49 6.05 -1.61
N GLY A 65 -2.92 6.93 -2.45
CA GLY A 65 -1.53 7.42 -2.31
C GLY A 65 -1.38 8.58 -1.31
N GLU A 66 -2.49 9.13 -0.84
CA GLU A 66 -2.57 10.38 -0.06
C GLU A 66 -2.00 10.26 1.37
N GLY A 67 -1.73 9.04 1.84
CA GLY A 67 -1.13 8.76 3.16
C GLY A 67 0.40 8.64 3.18
N GLY A 68 1.06 8.73 2.02
CA GLY A 68 2.51 8.86 1.95
C GLY A 68 2.90 10.29 2.29
N ALA A 69 3.09 10.61 3.57
CA ALA A 69 3.73 11.86 3.95
C ALA A 69 5.06 11.99 3.19
N PRO A 70 5.45 13.20 2.71
CA PRO A 70 6.83 13.42 2.29
C PRO A 70 7.77 12.91 3.39
N PRO A 71 8.93 12.33 3.06
CA PRO A 71 9.82 11.71 4.04
C PRO A 71 10.01 12.65 5.21
N GLN A 72 9.38 12.32 6.34
CA GLN A 72 9.61 13.05 7.58
C GLN A 72 11.02 12.67 8.01
N PRO A 73 11.92 13.63 8.27
CA PRO A 73 13.27 13.32 8.72
C PRO A 73 13.18 12.36 9.90
N ASP A 74 13.93 11.26 9.80
CA ASP A 74 13.86 10.08 10.65
C ASP A 74 13.56 10.41 12.11
N ALA A 75 12.32 10.19 12.56
CA ALA A 75 11.93 10.35 13.96
C ALA A 75 12.58 9.31 14.89
N ASN A 76 13.39 8.41 14.34
CA ASN A 76 14.11 7.35 15.06
C ASN A 76 15.64 7.37 14.80
N ALA A 77 16.18 8.45 14.21
CA ALA A 77 17.62 8.63 14.20
C ALA A 77 18.11 8.86 15.64
N PRO A 78 19.12 8.10 16.12
CA PRO A 78 19.71 8.37 17.44
C PRO A 78 20.22 9.82 17.46
N ALA A 79 19.81 10.57 18.49
CA ALA A 79 20.19 11.97 18.66
C ALA A 79 21.71 12.12 18.52
N PRO A 80 22.22 13.13 17.76
CA PRO A 80 23.64 13.39 17.71
C PRO A 80 24.10 13.75 19.12
N GLN A 81 24.94 12.89 19.70
CA GLN A 81 25.52 13.11 21.02
C GLN A 81 26.39 14.37 20.95
N PRO A 82 26.27 15.32 21.90
CA PRO A 82 27.13 16.49 21.94
C PRO A 82 28.57 16.04 22.19
N LYS A 83 29.47 16.40 21.28
CA LYS A 83 30.91 16.24 21.50
C LYS A 83 31.34 17.23 22.59
N ALA A 84 31.88 16.72 23.69
CA ALA A 84 32.64 17.49 24.67
C ALA A 84 34.09 17.65 24.21
#